data_AF-I1BJT5-F1
#
_entry.id   AF-I1BJT5-F1
#
_cell.length_a   1.000
_cell.length_b   1.000
_cell.length_c   1.000
_cell.angle_alpha   90.00
_cell.angle_beta   90.00
_cell.angle_gamma   90.00
#
_symmetry.space_group_name_H-M   'P 1'
#
loop_
_entity.id
_entity.type
_entity.pdbx_description
1 polymer ?
#
loop_
_entity_poly.entity_id
_entity_poly.type
_entity_poly.pdbx_seq_one_letter_code
_entity_poly.pdbx_strand_id
1 'polypeptide(L)'
;MIMNHHNKRKAFSLLSLNSNSRFKVSNPTSQKHLIRYIRSKSPTFVALQEIDNSGGTGIHLQTLHQQFCSQQSLWAQYCGLLCFDPQYSLQRIPLPEDSRCILAKVTHVNEQMAPFHILWPHFHQYRFQNVMTDLFLRNHHL
;
A
#
# COMPACT_ATOMS: atom_id res chain seq x y z
N MET A 1 -28.32 -30.45 -15.55
CA MET A 1 -27.35 -30.13 -14.47
C MET A 1 -27.00 -28.65 -14.60
N ILE A 2 -27.67 -27.78 -13.85
CA ILE A 2 -27.46 -26.33 -13.93
C ILE A 2 -26.21 -26.02 -13.10
N MET A 3 -25.11 -25.66 -13.78
CA MET A 3 -23.93 -25.13 -13.11
C MET A 3 -24.30 -23.78 -12.47
N ASN A 4 -24.47 -23.78 -11.15
CA ASN A 4 -24.48 -22.56 -10.35
C ASN A 4 -23.10 -21.91 -10.45
N HIS A 5 -22.93 -21.01 -11.42
CA HIS A 5 -21.89 -20.00 -11.36
C HIS A 5 -22.22 -19.06 -10.20
N HIS A 6 -21.82 -19.45 -8.98
CA HIS A 6 -21.65 -18.48 -7.92
C HIS A 6 -20.64 -17.46 -8.45
N ASN A 7 -21.16 -16.30 -8.84
CA ASN A 7 -20.39 -15.11 -9.12
C ASN A 7 -19.76 -14.67 -7.79
N LYS A 8 -18.70 -15.36 -7.37
CA LYS A 8 -17.84 -14.93 -6.27
C LYS A 8 -17.20 -13.65 -6.77
N ARG A 9 -17.81 -12.50 -6.49
CA ARG A 9 -17.12 -11.22 -6.55
C ARG A 9 -15.77 -11.45 -5.87
N LYS A 10 -14.67 -11.33 -6.63
CA LYS A 10 -13.33 -11.39 -6.06
C LYS A 10 -13.20 -10.19 -5.13
N ALA A 11 -13.54 -10.39 -3.87
CA ALA A 11 -13.33 -9.39 -2.84
C ALA A 11 -11.81 -9.33 -2.61
N PHE A 12 -11.21 -8.15 -2.84
CA PHE A 12 -9.85 -7.92 -2.42
C PHE A 12 -9.81 -7.71 -0.90
N SER A 13 -8.70 -8.08 -0.28
CA SER A 13 -8.46 -7.83 1.14
C SER A 13 -7.37 -6.78 1.31
N LEU A 14 -7.67 -5.75 2.10
CA LEU A 14 -6.71 -4.71 2.47
C LEU A 14 -6.36 -4.88 3.95
N LEU A 15 -5.10 -5.22 4.23
CA LEU A 15 -4.58 -5.28 5.59
C LEU A 15 -3.88 -3.96 5.92
N SER A 16 -4.46 -3.19 6.82
CA SER A 16 -3.91 -1.92 7.31
C SER A 16 -3.23 -2.12 8.66
N LEU A 17 -1.96 -1.73 8.77
CA LEU A 17 -1.17 -1.92 9.99
C LEU A 17 -0.32 -0.69 10.29
N ASN A 18 -0.34 -0.29 11.55
CA ASN A 18 0.68 0.59 12.10
C ASN A 18 1.87 -0.26 12.56
N SER A 19 3.05 0.03 12.02
CA SER A 19 4.25 -0.76 12.23
C SER A 19 5.05 -0.31 13.45
N ASN A 20 4.70 0.80 14.10
CA ASN A 20 5.37 1.36 15.29
C ASN A 20 6.90 1.38 15.17
N SER A 21 7.43 1.84 14.03
CA SER A 21 8.86 1.84 13.70
C SER A 21 9.56 0.47 13.73
N ARG A 22 8.83 -0.65 13.75
CA ARG A 22 9.40 -2.01 13.86
C ARG A 22 10.12 -2.48 12.59
N PHE A 23 10.06 -1.71 11.51
CA PHE A 23 10.84 -1.92 10.29
C PHE A 23 12.21 -1.21 10.33
N LYS A 24 12.61 -0.64 11.47
CA LYS A 24 13.96 -0.11 11.68
C LYS A 24 15.01 -1.19 11.41
N VAL A 25 16.08 -0.80 10.70
CA VAL A 25 17.24 -1.65 10.35
C VAL A 25 17.86 -2.34 11.58
N SER A 26 17.70 -1.76 12.77
CA SER A 26 18.24 -2.26 14.03
C SER A 26 17.52 -3.50 14.62
N ASN A 27 16.40 -3.98 14.08
CA ASN A 27 15.68 -5.15 14.63
C ASN A 27 15.15 -6.14 13.55
N PRO A 28 16.05 -6.91 12.91
CA PRO A 28 15.70 -7.80 11.80
C PRO A 28 14.84 -9.01 12.21
N THR A 29 14.91 -9.46 13.47
CA THR A 29 14.14 -10.62 13.96
C THR A 29 12.65 -10.29 14.09
N SER A 30 12.32 -9.13 14.68
CA SER A 30 10.94 -8.68 14.83
C SER A 30 10.27 -8.40 13.47
N GLN A 31 11.04 -7.87 12.53
CA GLN A 31 10.63 -7.66 11.15
C GLN A 31 10.21 -8.97 10.46
N LYS A 32 11.02 -10.03 10.55
CA LYS A 32 10.70 -11.33 9.94
C LYS A 32 9.42 -11.95 10.49
N HIS A 33 9.19 -11.86 11.80
CA HIS A 33 7.96 -12.36 12.42
C HIS A 33 6.72 -11.59 11.95
N LEU A 34 6.80 -10.27 11.88
CA LEU A 34 5.70 -9.43 11.39
C LEU A 34 5.39 -9.71 9.92
N ILE A 35 6.41 -9.82 9.06
CA ILE A 35 6.24 -10.17 7.64
C ILE A 35 5.59 -11.54 7.50
N ARG A 36 6.04 -12.55 8.27
CA ARG A 36 5.43 -13.89 8.25
C ARG A 36 3.97 -13.86 8.70
N TYR A 37 3.64 -13.07 9.72
CA TYR A 37 2.26 -12.87 10.17
C TYR A 37 1.40 -12.21 9.09
N ILE A 38 1.89 -11.14 8.46
CA ILE A 38 1.18 -10.46 7.37
C ILE A 38 0.89 -11.45 6.24
N ARG A 39 1.89 -12.23 5.83
CA ARG A 39 1.76 -13.22 4.76
C ARG A 39 0.79 -14.35 5.11
N SER A 40 0.70 -14.78 6.37
CA SER A 40 -0.23 -15.82 6.78
C SER A 40 -1.71 -15.40 6.71
N LYS A 41 -1.98 -14.09 6.62
CA LYS A 41 -3.33 -13.55 6.38
C LYS A 41 -3.73 -13.53 4.90
N SER A 42 -2.80 -13.83 3.99
CA SER A 42 -3.01 -13.81 2.54
C SER A 42 -3.73 -12.53 2.03
N PRO A 43 -3.25 -11.33 2.39
CA PRO A 43 -3.88 -10.09 1.96
C PRO A 43 -3.63 -9.83 0.47
N THR A 44 -4.60 -9.22 -0.24
CA THR A 44 -4.38 -8.69 -1.60
C THR A 44 -3.45 -7.49 -1.55
N PHE A 45 -3.76 -6.55 -0.65
CA PHE A 45 -3.00 -5.32 -0.42
C PHE A 45 -2.61 -5.20 1.05
N VAL A 46 -1.44 -4.65 1.31
CA VAL A 46 -1.00 -4.30 2.67
C VAL A 46 -0.63 -2.83 2.69
N ALA A 47 -1.20 -2.10 3.63
CA ALA A 47 -0.88 -0.71 3.86
C ALA A 47 -0.22 -0.56 5.24
N LEU A 48 1.01 -0.08 5.24
CA LEU A 48 1.89 0.02 6.40
C LEU A 48 2.08 1.49 6.77
N GLN A 49 1.90 1.83 8.04
CA GLN A 49 2.21 3.13 8.63
C GLN A 49 3.39 3.03 9.61
N GLU A 50 3.95 4.17 9.99
CA GLU A 50 5.08 4.33 10.92
C GLU A 50 6.26 3.44 10.56
N ILE A 51 6.61 3.46 9.28
CA ILE A 51 7.86 2.89 8.79
C ILE A 51 8.89 4.00 8.88
N ASP A 52 10.08 3.72 9.38
CA ASP A 52 11.15 4.72 9.42
C ASP A 52 12.09 4.51 8.22
N ASN A 53 11.69 5.06 7.06
CA ASN A 53 12.52 5.03 5.84
C ASN A 53 13.37 6.29 5.68
N SER A 54 13.43 7.22 6.65
CA SER A 54 14.15 8.49 6.46
C SER A 54 15.67 8.33 6.34
N GLY A 55 16.20 7.19 6.78
CA GLY A 55 17.60 6.78 6.55
C GLY A 55 17.77 5.63 5.55
N GLY A 56 16.69 5.18 4.89
CA GLY A 56 16.70 4.03 4.00
C GLY A 56 17.24 4.41 2.62
N THR A 57 18.35 3.80 2.21
CA THR A 57 18.80 3.85 0.81
C THR A 57 17.85 3.02 -0.07
N GLY A 58 17.89 3.18 -1.40
CA GLY A 58 17.09 2.36 -2.33
C GLY A 58 17.25 0.84 -2.09
N ILE A 59 18.42 0.42 -1.59
CA ILE A 59 18.74 -0.97 -1.22
C ILE A 59 17.85 -1.46 -0.06
N HIS A 60 17.53 -0.61 0.92
CA HIS A 60 16.65 -0.97 2.03
C HIS A 60 15.23 -1.26 1.55
N LEU A 61 14.69 -0.39 0.69
CA LEU A 61 13.35 -0.55 0.12
C LEU A 61 13.26 -1.79 -0.78
N GLN A 62 14.32 -2.06 -1.55
CA GLN A 62 14.43 -3.28 -2.35
C GLN A 62 14.47 -4.54 -1.48
N THR A 63 15.21 -4.48 -0.36
CA THR A 63 15.25 -5.57 0.63
C THR A 63 13.88 -5.83 1.23
N LEU A 64 13.14 -4.78 1.62
CA LEU A 64 11.78 -4.91 2.11
C LEU A 64 10.87 -5.57 1.07
N HIS A 65 10.89 -5.10 -0.17
CA HIS A 65 10.13 -5.69 -1.27
C HIS A 65 10.40 -7.21 -1.40
N GLN A 66 11.67 -7.62 -1.37
CA GLN A 66 12.05 -9.03 -1.43
C GLN A 66 11.58 -9.83 -0.21
N GLN A 67 11.75 -9.31 1.01
CA GLN A 67 11.34 -9.99 2.23
C GLN A 67 9.83 -10.21 2.30
N PHE A 68 9.05 -9.22 1.85
CA PHE A 68 7.61 -9.36 1.72
C PHE A 68 7.20 -10.33 0.60
N CYS A 69 8.06 -10.55 -0.39
CA CYS A 69 7.72 -11.26 -1.62
C CYS A 69 6.47 -10.64 -2.30
N SER A 70 6.37 -9.30 -2.24
CA SER A 70 5.28 -8.55 -2.87
C SER A 70 5.46 -8.52 -4.39
N GLN A 71 4.37 -8.52 -5.14
CA GLN A 71 4.39 -8.31 -6.59
C GLN A 71 4.81 -6.87 -6.93
N GLN A 72 4.24 -5.91 -6.21
CA GLN A 72 4.59 -4.51 -6.34
C GLN A 72 4.59 -3.86 -4.96
N SER A 73 5.45 -2.86 -4.78
CA SER A 73 5.45 -2.04 -3.58
C SER A 73 5.75 -0.57 -3.89
N LEU A 74 5.02 0.30 -3.20
CA LEU A 74 5.18 1.74 -3.23
C LEU A 74 5.58 2.18 -1.84
N TRP A 75 6.66 2.96 -1.74
CA TRP A 75 7.20 3.42 -0.45
C TRP A 75 7.28 4.94 -0.40
N ALA A 76 6.76 5.52 0.66
CA ALA A 76 7.04 6.89 1.07
C ALA A 76 7.94 6.86 2.32
N GLN A 77 8.35 8.04 2.79
CA GLN A 77 9.23 8.17 3.96
C GLN A 77 8.67 7.46 5.20
N TYR A 78 7.35 7.48 5.39
CA TYR A 78 6.71 6.98 6.62
C TYR A 78 5.65 5.89 6.42
N CYS A 79 5.37 5.52 5.18
CA CYS A 79 4.37 4.52 4.87
C CYS A 79 4.74 3.70 3.64
N GLY A 80 4.12 2.53 3.52
CA GLY A 80 4.30 1.61 2.42
C GLY A 80 2.96 1.04 1.97
N LEU A 81 2.80 0.83 0.68
CA LEU A 81 1.67 0.13 0.09
C LEU A 81 2.22 -1.04 -0.74
N LEU A 82 1.80 -2.26 -0.41
CA LEU A 82 2.24 -3.48 -1.08
C LEU A 82 1.05 -4.18 -1.73
N CYS A 83 1.29 -4.77 -2.90
CA CYS A 83 0.38 -5.66 -3.59
C CYS A 83 1.01 -7.06 -3.63
N PHE A 84 0.24 -8.08 -3.23
CA PHE A 84 0.67 -9.48 -3.25
C PHE A 84 0.03 -10.28 -4.39
N ASP A 85 -1.06 -9.78 -4.94
CA ASP A 85 -1.84 -10.47 -5.95
C ASP A 85 -1.45 -9.97 -7.36
N PRO A 86 -0.92 -10.85 -8.24
CA PRO A 86 -0.47 -10.46 -9.58
C PRO A 86 -1.62 -10.04 -10.50
N GLN A 87 -2.89 -10.24 -10.10
CA GLN A 87 -4.04 -9.78 -10.85
C GLN A 87 -4.25 -8.27 -10.77
N TYR A 88 -3.53 -7.57 -9.88
CA TYR A 88 -3.61 -6.12 -9.71
C TYR A 88 -2.28 -5.44 -9.98
N SER A 89 -2.35 -4.27 -10.62
CA SER A 89 -1.23 -3.36 -10.81
C SER A 89 -1.42 -2.09 -10.00
N LEU A 90 -0.35 -1.64 -9.33
CA LEU A 90 -0.25 -0.39 -8.60
C LEU A 90 0.50 0.65 -9.43
N GLN A 91 -0.14 1.79 -9.67
CA GLN A 91 0.49 2.96 -10.27
C GLN A 91 0.47 4.12 -9.26
N ARG A 92 1.64 4.62 -8.87
CA ARG A 92 1.75 5.80 -8.01
C ARG A 92 1.21 7.03 -8.76
N ILE A 93 0.31 7.76 -8.11
CA ILE A 93 -0.08 9.10 -8.54
C ILE A 93 0.79 10.09 -7.76
N PRO A 94 1.54 10.98 -8.44
CA PRO A 94 2.33 12.01 -7.78
C PRO A 94 1.46 12.92 -6.93
N LEU A 95 1.96 13.25 -5.75
CA LEU A 95 1.36 14.19 -4.81
C LEU A 95 2.37 15.30 -4.50
N PRO A 96 1.94 16.46 -3.94
CA PRO A 96 2.85 17.55 -3.56
C PRO A 96 3.99 17.08 -2.65
N GLU A 97 5.14 17.76 -2.70
CA GLU A 97 6.43 17.31 -2.15
C GLU A 97 6.46 17.04 -0.62
N ASP A 98 5.42 17.40 0.12
CA ASP A 98 5.26 17.18 1.56
C ASP A 98 4.08 16.26 1.95
N SER A 99 3.46 15.64 0.97
CA SER A 99 2.37 14.72 1.21
C SER A 99 2.93 13.45 1.86
N ARG A 100 2.81 13.34 3.19
CA ARG A 100 3.13 12.12 3.95
C ARG A 100 2.08 11.04 3.66
N CYS A 101 1.82 10.74 2.40
CA CYS A 101 0.85 9.75 1.97
C CYS A 101 1.26 9.13 0.63
N ILE A 102 0.68 7.96 0.36
CA ILE A 102 0.77 7.29 -0.92
C ILE A 102 -0.62 7.37 -1.55
N LEU A 103 -0.71 7.90 -2.76
CA LEU A 103 -1.87 7.73 -3.61
C LEU A 103 -1.50 6.77 -4.74
N ALA A 104 -2.29 5.72 -4.91
CA ALA A 104 -2.10 4.74 -5.96
C ALA A 104 -3.41 4.49 -6.70
N LYS A 105 -3.32 4.48 -8.03
CA LYS A 105 -4.34 3.87 -8.88
C LYS A 105 -4.10 2.37 -8.93
N VAL A 106 -5.16 1.61 -8.76
CA VAL A 106 -5.16 0.15 -8.84
C VAL A 106 -5.95 -0.26 -10.07
N THR A 107 -5.35 -1.07 -10.92
CA THR A 107 -5.99 -1.64 -12.11
C THR A 107 -5.95 -3.17 -12.03
N HIS A 108 -7.02 -3.83 -12.47
CA HIS A 108 -6.97 -5.27 -12.68
C HIS A 108 -6.31 -5.54 -14.03
N VAL A 109 -5.32 -6.44 -14.08
CA VAL A 109 -4.50 -6.68 -15.30
C VAL A 109 -5.36 -7.11 -16.50
N ASN A 110 -6.43 -7.87 -16.24
CA ASN A 110 -7.36 -8.33 -17.29
C ASN A 110 -8.65 -7.49 -17.37
N GLU A 111 -8.66 -6.29 -16.78
CA GLU A 111 -9.80 -5.35 -16.81
C GLU A 111 -11.13 -5.90 -16.27
N GLN A 112 -11.11 -7.03 -15.57
CA GLN A 112 -12.29 -7.66 -14.94
C GLN A 112 -12.89 -6.83 -13.79
N MET A 113 -12.21 -5.76 -13.39
CA MET A 113 -12.67 -4.83 -12.37
C MET A 113 -12.30 -3.41 -12.78
N ALA A 114 -13.24 -2.48 -12.60
CA ALA A 114 -13.00 -1.06 -12.83
C ALA A 114 -11.83 -0.56 -11.97
N PRO A 115 -10.97 0.32 -12.50
CA PRO A 115 -9.88 0.90 -11.72
C PRO A 115 -10.40 1.65 -10.50
N PHE A 116 -9.66 1.57 -9.40
CA PHE A 116 -9.97 2.27 -8.15
C PHE A 116 -8.72 2.91 -7.57
N HIS A 117 -8.88 3.73 -6.53
CA HIS A 117 -7.77 4.45 -5.90
C HIS A 117 -7.61 4.04 -4.45
N ILE A 118 -6.37 3.87 -4.01
CA ILE A 118 -6.00 3.71 -2.61
C ILE A 118 -5.24 4.96 -2.20
N LEU A 119 -5.80 5.71 -1.25
CA LEU A 119 -5.10 6.78 -0.54
C LEU A 119 -4.67 6.23 0.83
N TRP A 120 -3.37 6.14 1.05
CA TRP A 120 -2.80 5.66 2.30
C TRP A 120 -1.95 6.73 2.98
N PRO A 121 -2.51 7.40 3.99
CA PRO A 121 -1.83 8.51 4.61
C PRO A 121 -1.07 8.13 5.88
N HIS A 122 -0.04 8.92 6.18
CA HIS A 122 0.70 8.94 7.43
C HIS A 122 0.53 10.33 8.07
N PHE A 123 -0.43 10.45 8.99
CA PHE A 123 -0.76 11.72 9.62
C PHE A 123 -0.22 11.81 11.05
N HIS A 124 0.45 12.92 11.37
CA HIS A 124 0.20 13.55 12.66
C HIS A 124 -1.16 14.24 12.57
N GLN A 125 -1.96 14.09 13.62
CA GLN A 125 -3.38 14.40 13.86
C GLN A 125 -4.06 15.61 13.16
N TYR A 126 -3.35 16.49 12.43
CA TYR A 126 -3.83 17.78 11.92
C TYR A 126 -3.72 18.03 10.38
N ARG A 127 -3.25 17.08 9.56
CA ARG A 127 -3.02 17.34 8.10
C ARG A 127 -4.02 16.71 7.11
N PHE A 128 -5.11 16.10 7.57
CA PHE A 128 -6.05 15.36 6.72
C PHE A 128 -6.81 16.26 5.72
N GLN A 129 -7.19 17.47 6.13
CA GLN A 129 -7.99 18.38 5.30
C GLN A 129 -7.26 18.83 4.04
N ASN A 130 -6.01 19.28 4.15
CA ASN A 130 -5.29 19.87 3.02
C ASN A 130 -5.03 18.88 1.88
N VAL A 131 -4.72 17.62 2.21
CA VAL A 131 -4.44 16.58 1.19
C VAL A 131 -5.70 16.24 0.40
N MET A 132 -6.85 16.10 1.06
CA MET A 132 -8.12 15.81 0.38
C MET A 132 -8.59 17.00 -0.45
N THR A 133 -8.40 18.23 0.04
CA THR A 133 -8.70 19.46 -0.71
C THR A 133 -7.84 19.56 -1.96
N ASP A 134 -6.53 19.35 -1.88
CA ASP A 134 -5.63 19.37 -3.05
C ASP A 134 -5.96 18.27 -4.07
N LEU A 135 -6.30 17.07 -3.59
CA LEU A 135 -6.75 15.97 -4.45
C LEU A 135 -8.07 16.30 -5.16
N PHE A 136 -9.00 16.96 -4.46
CA PHE A 136 -10.28 17.37 -5.03
C PHE A 136 -10.10 18.49 -6.06
N LEU A 137 -9.27 19.49 -5.75
CA LEU A 137 -8.95 20.61 -6.66
C LEU A 137 -8.18 20.17 -7.91
N ARG A 138 -7.34 19.12 -7.83
CA ARG A 138 -6.62 18.60 -9.01
C ARG A 138 -7.48 17.69 -9.89
N ASN A 139 -8.46 16.99 -9.34
CA ASN A 139 -9.34 16.10 -10.11
C ASN A 139 -10.62 16.79 -10.61
N HIS A 140 -10.97 17.95 -10.05
CA HIS A 140 -12.01 18.83 -10.57
C HIS A 140 -11.35 20.14 -11.01
N HIS A 141 -10.99 20.24 -12.29
CA HIS A 141 -10.67 21.53 -12.91
C HIS A 141 -11.89 22.47 -12.75
N LEU A 142 -11.78 23.42 -11.83
CA LEU A 142 -12.49 24.70 -11.82
C LEU A 142 -11.44 25.81 -11.85
#